data_AF-A2DUW4-F1
#
_entry.id   AF-A2DUW4-F1
#
_cell.length_a   1.000
_cell.length_b   1.000
_cell.length_c   1.000
_cell.angle_alpha   90.00
_cell.angle_beta   90.00
_cell.angle_gamma   90.00
#
_symmetry.space_group_name_H-M   'P 1'
#
loop_
_entity.id
_entity.type
_entity.pdbx_description
1 polymer ?
#
loop_
_entity_poly.entity_id
_entity_poly.type
_entity_poly.pdbx_seq_one_letter_code
_entity_poly.pdbx_strand_id
1 'polypeptide(L)'
;MLAFLTCKIPLLLKIPCDEIIKTDCLQNRYSNFNLQNDWSDFFGNQSVIILKDANSKLELKEASYFINECQFISLKQMGVIRIYSNSYDTKVGLDKINFLTCGHQKSPGGCLYMGSKGQCIQNKIVCFHAIVVKSYGPYCAITTTSLSNQKNCQYLSSISNCECRDSTDTVRYCEGEVQMTNVNITHNSLDSFSGFSILSAEQNCFVSYCNFNENYQETGFFFEISSKIDVLFTYNIRNCNFLKNRRKSSSNNTEFMKVKSYQIIIRNSSFNGNEYDKLTSNVKNLYIKDCFIQASLLNGINYSESIEFFTAMYVEKEAITNFTRGEYMQVYKEPYTEMKLIGIVGIIVTIAIVIIVTVLIFIYINDNADFQQIRVEQSESSSPTVEMYPGLSRIGRSQNVERD
;
A
#
# COMPACT_ATOMS: atom_id res chain seq x y z
N MET A 1 -10.71 -57.97 12.94
CA MET A 1 -10.39 -57.10 14.09
C MET A 1 -10.05 -55.72 13.53
N LEU A 2 -11.09 -54.91 13.29
CA LEU A 2 -11.02 -53.59 12.66
C LEU A 2 -10.89 -52.53 13.76
N ALA A 3 -9.80 -51.76 13.75
CA ALA A 3 -9.61 -50.64 14.66
C ALA A 3 -10.16 -49.35 14.03
N PHE A 4 -11.16 -48.78 14.70
CA PHE A 4 -11.71 -47.44 14.45
C PHE A 4 -10.66 -46.37 14.77
N LEU A 5 -10.29 -45.55 13.79
CA LEU A 5 -9.56 -44.30 13.98
C LEU A 5 -10.56 -43.15 13.81
N THR A 6 -11.06 -42.63 14.92
CA THR A 6 -11.87 -41.41 14.97
C THR A 6 -10.97 -40.20 14.73
N CYS A 7 -11.10 -39.57 13.56
CA CYS A 7 -10.46 -38.31 13.23
C CYS A 7 -11.18 -37.17 13.97
N LYS A 8 -10.52 -36.55 14.94
CA LYS A 8 -11.01 -35.32 15.59
C LYS A 8 -10.69 -34.12 14.68
N ILE A 9 -11.73 -33.54 14.10
CA ILE A 9 -11.70 -32.26 13.38
C ILE A 9 -11.45 -31.13 14.40
N PRO A 10 -10.45 -30.23 14.22
CA PRO A 10 -10.37 -29.03 15.04
C PRO A 10 -11.48 -28.06 14.65
N LEU A 11 -12.26 -27.64 15.65
CA LEU A 11 -13.24 -26.57 15.57
C LEU A 11 -12.60 -25.28 15.03
N LEU A 12 -13.08 -24.82 13.88
CA LEU A 12 -12.86 -23.45 13.39
C LEU A 12 -13.44 -22.45 14.39
N LEU A 13 -12.58 -21.69 15.05
CA LEU A 13 -12.93 -20.48 15.77
C LEU A 13 -13.45 -19.43 14.76
N LYS A 14 -14.75 -19.14 14.83
CA LYS A 14 -15.34 -17.92 14.25
C LYS A 14 -14.73 -16.72 14.95
N ILE A 15 -13.85 -15.99 14.25
CA ILE A 15 -13.46 -14.64 14.64
C ILE A 15 -14.47 -13.68 13.98
N PRO A 16 -15.19 -12.84 14.73
CA PRO A 16 -16.06 -11.82 14.14
C PRO A 16 -15.19 -10.76 13.43
N CYS A 17 -15.58 -10.39 12.21
CA CYS A 17 -14.84 -9.50 11.31
C CYS A 17 -14.77 -8.02 11.74
N ASP A 18 -15.20 -7.65 12.95
CA ASP A 18 -15.45 -6.25 13.31
C ASP A 18 -14.39 -5.59 14.21
N GLU A 19 -13.27 -6.27 14.55
CA GLU A 19 -12.26 -5.71 15.49
C GLU A 19 -10.81 -5.60 14.99
N ILE A 20 -10.53 -5.80 13.69
CA ILE A 20 -9.17 -5.62 13.14
C ILE A 20 -9.02 -4.32 12.33
N ILE A 21 -9.52 -3.18 12.82
CA ILE A 21 -9.02 -1.86 12.42
C ILE A 21 -9.18 -0.87 13.59
N LYS A 22 -8.24 -0.90 14.54
CA LYS A 22 -7.93 0.29 15.36
C LYS A 22 -6.59 0.85 14.90
N THR A 23 -6.65 1.71 13.89
CA THR A 23 -5.50 2.45 13.34
C THR A 23 -5.54 3.91 13.79
N ASP A 24 -5.20 4.16 15.05
CA ASP A 24 -4.99 5.53 15.56
C ASP A 24 -3.58 6.08 15.28
N CYS A 25 -2.65 5.26 14.80
CA CYS A 25 -1.29 5.71 14.40
C CYS A 25 -1.14 6.05 12.91
N LEU A 26 -2.13 5.74 12.06
CA LEU A 26 -2.08 6.07 10.62
C LEU A 26 -2.82 7.37 10.28
N GLN A 27 -3.87 7.76 11.02
CA GLN A 27 -4.67 8.94 10.65
C GLN A 27 -3.89 10.28 10.76
N ASN A 28 -2.92 10.40 11.67
CA ASN A 28 -2.24 11.68 11.93
C ASN A 28 -1.06 12.01 10.98
N ARG A 29 -0.66 11.11 10.06
CA ARG A 29 0.38 11.43 9.04
C ARG A 29 -0.17 11.71 7.64
N TYR A 30 -1.47 11.53 7.40
CA TYR A 30 -2.08 11.76 6.09
C TYR A 30 -2.93 13.05 6.03
N SER A 31 -3.02 13.81 7.11
CA SER A 31 -3.85 15.03 7.20
C SER A 31 -3.33 16.24 6.40
N ASN A 32 -2.11 16.17 5.83
CA ASN A 32 -1.52 17.25 5.04
C ASN A 32 -1.42 16.96 3.53
N PHE A 33 -1.94 15.83 3.05
CA PHE A 33 -2.22 15.67 1.63
C PHE A 33 -3.63 16.17 1.36
N ASN A 34 -3.73 17.47 1.03
CA ASN A 34 -4.88 17.99 0.29
C ASN A 34 -4.97 17.22 -1.03
N LEU A 35 -5.65 16.07 -1.03
CA LEU A 35 -6.16 15.43 -2.23
C LEU A 35 -7.38 16.23 -2.68
N GLN A 36 -7.14 17.49 -3.05
CA GLN A 36 -8.04 18.30 -3.86
C GLN A 36 -8.05 17.67 -5.25
N ASN A 37 -9.00 16.79 -5.50
CA ASN A 37 -9.73 16.89 -6.76
C ASN A 37 -11.11 17.37 -6.34
N ASP A 38 -11.34 18.68 -6.35
CA ASP A 38 -12.72 19.11 -6.47
C ASP A 38 -13.18 18.55 -7.82
N TRP A 39 -14.18 17.66 -7.79
CA TRP A 39 -14.73 17.08 -9.01
C TRP A 39 -15.23 18.19 -9.95
N SER A 40 -15.54 19.38 -9.41
CA SER A 40 -15.83 20.58 -10.19
C SER A 40 -14.68 20.98 -11.12
N ASP A 41 -13.41 20.87 -10.70
CA ASP A 41 -12.24 21.19 -11.54
C ASP A 41 -12.08 20.16 -12.66
N PHE A 42 -12.28 18.87 -12.34
CA PHE A 42 -12.16 17.81 -13.32
C PHE A 42 -13.25 17.89 -14.38
N PHE A 43 -14.52 18.01 -13.99
CA PHE A 43 -15.64 18.04 -14.93
C PHE A 43 -15.81 19.43 -15.58
N GLY A 44 -15.48 20.51 -14.87
CA GLY A 44 -15.73 21.88 -15.30
C GLY A 44 -17.22 22.15 -15.44
N ASN A 45 -17.60 22.89 -16.48
CA ASN A 45 -19.00 23.22 -16.80
C ASN A 45 -19.74 22.13 -17.59
N GLN A 46 -19.17 20.92 -17.73
CA GLN A 46 -19.82 19.84 -18.48
C GLN A 46 -21.04 19.29 -17.75
N SER A 47 -22.04 18.81 -18.51
CA SER A 47 -23.12 18.02 -17.94
C SER A 47 -22.58 16.66 -17.48
N VAL A 48 -22.90 16.28 -16.24
CA VAL A 48 -22.40 15.05 -15.62
C VAL A 48 -23.57 14.19 -15.15
N ILE A 49 -23.56 12.93 -15.55
CA ILE A 49 -24.49 11.92 -15.04
C ILE A 49 -23.93 11.39 -13.72
N ILE A 50 -24.66 11.61 -12.63
CA ILE A 50 -24.25 11.16 -11.30
C ILE A 50 -24.92 9.82 -11.01
N LEU A 51 -24.11 8.80 -10.75
CA LEU A 51 -24.56 7.47 -10.34
C LEU A 51 -24.11 7.23 -8.89
N LYS A 52 -25.06 6.94 -8.00
CA LYS A 52 -24.80 6.64 -6.59
C LYS A 52 -25.39 5.30 -6.20
N ASP A 53 -24.76 4.66 -5.23
CA ASP A 53 -25.25 3.44 -4.57
C ASP A 53 -25.56 2.30 -5.54
N ALA A 54 -24.90 2.27 -6.70
CA ALA A 54 -25.09 1.22 -7.68
C ALA A 54 -24.47 -0.09 -7.18
N ASN A 55 -25.18 -1.20 -7.42
CA ASN A 55 -24.76 -2.54 -7.04
C ASN A 55 -24.84 -3.58 -8.16
N SER A 56 -25.28 -3.16 -9.36
CA SER A 56 -25.40 -3.98 -10.56
C SER A 56 -24.41 -3.56 -11.63
N LYS A 57 -24.27 -4.36 -12.70
CA LYS A 57 -23.49 -3.97 -13.87
C LYS A 57 -23.95 -2.62 -14.42
N LEU A 58 -22.99 -1.78 -14.79
CA LEU A 58 -23.16 -0.50 -15.46
C LEU A 58 -22.57 -0.58 -16.87
N GLU A 59 -23.43 -0.55 -17.89
CA GLU A 59 -23.05 -0.37 -19.29
C GLU A 59 -23.33 1.09 -19.69
N LEU A 60 -22.28 1.89 -19.75
CA LEU A 60 -22.37 3.33 -19.93
C LEU A 60 -22.19 3.71 -21.41
N LYS A 61 -22.97 4.71 -21.84
CA LYS A 61 -22.91 5.32 -23.18
C LYS A 61 -21.97 6.52 -23.19
N GLU A 62 -21.74 7.14 -24.33
CA GLU A 62 -20.93 8.37 -24.45
C GLU A 62 -21.57 9.53 -23.67
N ALA A 63 -21.00 9.85 -22.50
CA ALA A 63 -21.33 10.99 -21.65
C ALA A 63 -20.26 11.13 -20.56
N SER A 64 -20.28 12.22 -19.79
CA SER A 64 -19.46 12.33 -18.58
C SER A 64 -20.20 11.73 -17.38
N TYR A 65 -19.51 10.92 -16.59
CA TYR A 65 -20.08 10.20 -15.44
C TYR A 65 -19.30 10.49 -14.17
N PHE A 66 -20.04 10.73 -13.09
CA PHE A 66 -19.51 10.71 -11.74
C PHE A 66 -20.17 9.55 -10.98
N ILE A 67 -19.40 8.51 -10.72
CA ILE A 67 -19.84 7.29 -10.03
C ILE A 67 -19.30 7.38 -8.61
N ASN A 68 -20.19 7.44 -7.62
CA ASN A 68 -19.82 7.72 -6.25
C ASN A 68 -20.48 6.74 -5.27
N GLU A 69 -19.71 6.25 -4.30
CA GLU A 69 -20.22 5.43 -3.18
C GLU A 69 -20.94 4.15 -3.64
N CYS A 70 -20.48 3.55 -4.74
CA CYS A 70 -21.06 2.31 -5.26
C CYS A 70 -20.35 1.08 -4.68
N GLN A 71 -21.13 0.01 -4.45
CA GLN A 71 -20.61 -1.27 -3.97
C GLN A 71 -21.14 -2.40 -4.83
N PHE A 72 -20.22 -3.09 -5.48
CA PHE A 72 -20.51 -4.20 -6.39
C PHE A 72 -20.03 -5.49 -5.77
N ILE A 73 -20.92 -6.48 -5.66
CA ILE A 73 -20.66 -7.72 -4.94
C ILE A 73 -21.04 -8.90 -5.82
N SER A 74 -20.16 -9.89 -5.91
CA SER A 74 -20.44 -11.19 -6.55
C SER A 74 -20.86 -11.12 -8.03
N LEU A 75 -20.48 -10.06 -8.74
CA LEU A 75 -20.70 -9.89 -10.18
C LEU A 75 -19.62 -10.62 -11.00
N LYS A 76 -19.49 -11.92 -10.77
CA LYS A 76 -18.60 -12.80 -11.54
C LYS A 76 -19.20 -12.94 -12.94
N GLN A 77 -18.38 -12.84 -13.98
CA GLN A 77 -18.70 -13.05 -15.40
C GLN A 77 -19.21 -11.84 -16.19
N MET A 78 -19.87 -10.88 -15.58
CA MET A 78 -20.51 -9.77 -16.32
C MET A 78 -19.62 -8.55 -16.48
N GLY A 79 -18.55 -8.45 -15.69
CA GLY A 79 -17.86 -7.19 -15.45
C GLY A 79 -18.77 -6.18 -14.77
N VAL A 80 -18.20 -5.10 -14.25
CA VAL A 80 -18.96 -4.19 -13.40
C VAL A 80 -19.23 -2.86 -14.08
N ILE A 81 -18.19 -2.06 -14.33
CA ILE A 81 -18.32 -0.76 -14.98
C ILE A 81 -17.70 -0.86 -16.36
N ARG A 82 -18.52 -0.70 -17.40
CA ARG A 82 -18.14 -0.86 -18.79
C ARG A 82 -18.49 0.37 -19.61
N ILE A 83 -17.48 0.96 -20.24
CA ILE A 83 -17.63 2.14 -21.11
C ILE A 83 -17.02 1.79 -22.46
N TYR A 84 -17.85 1.34 -23.39
CA TYR A 84 -17.37 0.86 -24.71
C TYR A 84 -17.24 1.96 -25.74
N SER A 85 -18.15 2.95 -25.69
CA SER A 85 -18.20 4.06 -26.63
C SER A 85 -17.93 5.35 -25.88
N ASN A 86 -16.78 5.94 -26.14
CA ASN A 86 -16.33 7.20 -25.56
C ASN A 86 -15.77 8.12 -26.64
N SER A 87 -15.93 9.43 -26.43
CA SER A 87 -15.32 10.49 -27.20
C SER A 87 -14.20 11.17 -26.43
N TYR A 88 -13.50 12.11 -27.06
CA TYR A 88 -12.44 12.89 -26.43
C TYR A 88 -12.92 13.71 -25.23
N ASP A 89 -14.21 14.08 -25.21
CA ASP A 89 -14.80 14.90 -24.16
C ASP A 89 -15.38 14.06 -23.00
N THR A 90 -15.41 12.74 -23.14
CA THR A 90 -15.93 11.83 -22.10
C THR A 90 -15.03 11.88 -20.87
N LYS A 91 -15.59 12.27 -19.72
CA LYS A 91 -14.90 12.26 -18.42
C LYS A 91 -15.56 11.29 -17.46
N VAL A 92 -14.75 10.46 -16.80
CA VAL A 92 -15.24 9.44 -15.87
C VAL A 92 -14.54 9.61 -14.53
N GLY A 93 -15.30 10.04 -13.53
CA GLY A 93 -14.86 10.13 -12.14
C GLY A 93 -15.44 8.98 -11.34
N LEU A 94 -14.59 8.22 -10.64
CA LEU A 94 -14.99 7.18 -9.71
C LEU A 94 -14.54 7.58 -8.30
N ASP A 95 -15.46 7.68 -7.35
CA ASP A 95 -15.17 8.01 -5.96
C ASP A 95 -15.75 6.97 -5.00
N LYS A 96 -14.92 6.47 -4.08
CA LYS A 96 -15.31 5.51 -3.03
C LYS A 96 -16.06 4.28 -3.59
N ILE A 97 -15.39 3.54 -4.47
CA ILE A 97 -15.99 2.38 -5.12
C ILE A 97 -15.42 1.08 -4.55
N ASN A 98 -16.32 0.14 -4.25
CA ASN A 98 -15.96 -1.17 -3.74
C ASN A 98 -16.32 -2.27 -4.76
N PHE A 99 -15.33 -3.06 -5.16
CA PHE A 99 -15.50 -4.26 -5.99
C PHE A 99 -15.15 -5.49 -5.15
N LEU A 100 -16.16 -6.23 -4.72
CA LEU A 100 -16.02 -7.41 -3.87
C LEU A 100 -16.37 -8.66 -4.67
N THR A 101 -15.36 -9.47 -4.98
CA THR A 101 -15.54 -10.73 -5.70
C THR A 101 -16.17 -10.55 -7.08
N CYS A 102 -15.71 -9.55 -7.83
CA CYS A 102 -16.20 -9.18 -9.15
C CYS A 102 -15.32 -9.74 -10.27
N GLY A 103 -15.78 -9.73 -11.52
CA GLY A 103 -14.91 -10.11 -12.62
C GLY A 103 -15.61 -10.31 -13.95
N HIS A 104 -14.81 -10.59 -14.98
CA HIS A 104 -15.34 -10.86 -16.32
C HIS A 104 -14.56 -12.01 -16.97
N GLN A 105 -15.27 -12.96 -17.58
CA GLN A 105 -14.62 -14.16 -18.12
C GLN A 105 -14.19 -14.02 -19.58
N LYS A 106 -14.82 -13.11 -20.33
CA LYS A 106 -14.71 -13.07 -21.81
C LYS A 106 -14.23 -11.73 -22.40
N SER A 107 -13.92 -10.72 -21.60
CA SER A 107 -13.71 -9.36 -22.10
C SER A 107 -12.76 -8.57 -21.18
N PRO A 108 -12.00 -7.60 -21.70
CA PRO A 108 -11.02 -6.84 -20.93
C PRO A 108 -11.63 -6.10 -19.74
N GLY A 109 -10.84 -5.89 -18.68
CA GLY A 109 -11.19 -5.15 -17.47
C GLY A 109 -12.20 -5.88 -16.59
N GLY A 110 -11.75 -6.63 -15.59
CA GLY A 110 -12.63 -7.46 -14.78
C GLY A 110 -13.67 -6.66 -14.00
N CYS A 111 -13.23 -5.63 -13.26
CA CYS A 111 -14.13 -4.72 -12.57
C CYS A 111 -14.45 -3.50 -13.42
N LEU A 112 -13.41 -2.84 -13.93
CA LEU A 112 -13.53 -1.59 -14.67
C LEU A 112 -12.91 -1.72 -16.07
N TYR A 113 -13.69 -1.32 -17.08
CA TYR A 113 -13.21 -1.20 -18.45
C TYR A 113 -13.64 0.14 -19.04
N MET A 114 -12.68 0.86 -19.60
CA MET A 114 -12.90 2.07 -20.38
C MET A 114 -12.18 1.98 -21.73
N GLY A 115 -12.95 2.15 -22.81
CA GLY A 115 -12.50 2.08 -24.20
C GLY A 115 -11.63 3.26 -24.63
N SER A 116 -11.32 3.38 -25.92
CA SER A 116 -10.15 4.10 -26.49
C SER A 116 -10.04 5.63 -26.36
N LYS A 117 -10.93 6.34 -25.64
CA LYS A 117 -10.92 7.82 -25.58
C LYS A 117 -11.35 8.43 -24.24
N GLY A 118 -11.08 9.72 -24.06
CA GLY A 118 -11.55 10.48 -22.91
C GLY A 118 -10.64 10.38 -21.69
N GLN A 119 -11.17 10.63 -20.49
CA GLN A 119 -10.43 10.76 -19.24
C GLN A 119 -11.02 9.91 -18.12
N CYS A 120 -10.16 9.38 -17.26
CA CYS A 120 -10.57 8.59 -16.10
C CYS A 120 -9.80 9.05 -14.85
N ILE A 121 -10.53 9.38 -13.78
CA ILE A 121 -9.96 9.56 -12.46
C ILE A 121 -10.65 8.58 -11.50
N GLN A 122 -9.83 7.77 -10.83
CA GLN A 122 -10.25 6.84 -9.79
C GLN A 122 -9.77 7.32 -8.43
N ASN A 123 -10.68 7.48 -7.48
CA ASN A 123 -10.39 7.88 -6.12
C ASN A 123 -10.98 6.87 -5.13
N LYS A 124 -10.17 6.44 -4.15
CA LYS A 124 -10.60 5.56 -3.06
C LYS A 124 -11.27 4.28 -3.56
N ILE A 125 -10.57 3.53 -4.40
CA ILE A 125 -11.09 2.24 -4.90
C ILE A 125 -10.63 1.10 -4.01
N VAL A 126 -11.56 0.24 -3.61
CA VAL A 126 -11.25 -1.05 -2.99
C VAL A 126 -11.63 -2.16 -3.95
N CYS A 127 -10.66 -2.99 -4.34
CA CYS A 127 -10.90 -4.19 -5.13
C CYS A 127 -10.37 -5.39 -4.36
N PHE A 128 -11.26 -6.35 -4.10
CA PHE A 128 -10.93 -7.58 -3.41
C PHE A 128 -11.44 -8.77 -4.21
N HIS A 129 -10.55 -9.73 -4.47
CA HIS A 129 -10.89 -11.01 -5.09
C HIS A 129 -11.51 -10.87 -6.49
N ALA A 130 -10.92 -10.01 -7.34
CA ALA A 130 -11.36 -9.93 -8.73
C ALA A 130 -10.82 -11.09 -9.57
N ILE A 131 -11.64 -11.68 -10.44
CA ILE A 131 -11.23 -12.82 -11.27
C ILE A 131 -11.49 -12.51 -12.75
N VAL A 132 -10.45 -12.62 -13.58
CA VAL A 132 -10.59 -12.63 -15.04
C VAL A 132 -9.94 -13.89 -15.62
N VAL A 133 -10.66 -14.50 -16.55
CA VAL A 133 -10.27 -15.78 -17.17
C VAL A 133 -9.72 -15.57 -18.58
N LYS A 134 -9.88 -14.37 -19.14
CA LYS A 134 -9.41 -14.04 -20.49
C LYS A 134 -9.39 -12.53 -20.67
N SER A 135 -8.33 -12.01 -21.29
CA SER A 135 -8.13 -10.58 -21.62
C SER A 135 -7.48 -9.75 -20.50
N TYR A 136 -7.09 -8.53 -20.83
CA TYR A 136 -6.30 -7.60 -20.02
C TYR A 136 -7.00 -7.12 -18.72
N GLY A 137 -6.31 -7.13 -17.58
CA GLY A 137 -6.72 -6.46 -16.34
C GLY A 137 -7.81 -7.19 -15.51
N PRO A 138 -7.51 -8.03 -14.48
CA PRO A 138 -8.47 -8.58 -13.53
C PRO A 138 -9.21 -7.49 -12.75
N TYR A 139 -8.53 -6.40 -12.38
CA TYR A 139 -9.21 -5.25 -11.79
C TYR A 139 -9.63 -4.26 -12.88
N CYS A 140 -8.69 -3.61 -13.56
CA CYS A 140 -9.01 -2.58 -14.52
C CYS A 140 -8.19 -2.62 -15.80
N ALA A 141 -8.83 -2.19 -16.89
CA ALA A 141 -8.18 -1.85 -18.15
C ALA A 141 -8.77 -0.54 -18.65
N ILE A 142 -7.95 0.52 -18.62
CA ILE A 142 -8.35 1.86 -19.03
C ILE A 142 -7.43 2.30 -20.16
N THR A 143 -8.04 2.61 -21.29
CA THR A 143 -7.38 3.33 -22.38
C THR A 143 -7.96 4.73 -22.41
N THR A 144 -7.11 5.75 -22.48
CA THR A 144 -7.52 7.13 -22.72
C THR A 144 -6.99 7.58 -24.07
N THR A 145 -7.13 8.85 -24.41
CA THR A 145 -6.50 9.40 -25.61
C THR A 145 -5.10 9.89 -25.32
N SER A 146 -4.21 9.78 -26.31
CA SER A 146 -2.86 10.32 -26.26
C SER A 146 -2.71 11.84 -26.23
N LEU A 147 -3.79 12.61 -26.39
CA LEU A 147 -3.77 14.08 -26.35
C LEU A 147 -3.19 14.60 -25.02
N SER A 148 -2.36 15.64 -25.11
CA SER A 148 -1.80 16.32 -23.95
C SER A 148 -2.92 16.74 -22.99
N ASN A 149 -2.74 16.44 -21.69
CA ASN A 149 -3.66 16.78 -20.58
C ASN A 149 -4.87 15.84 -20.33
N GLN A 150 -5.05 14.74 -21.06
CA GLN A 150 -6.12 13.78 -20.76
C GLN A 150 -5.75 12.96 -19.52
N LYS A 151 -6.52 13.09 -18.43
CA LYS A 151 -6.21 12.44 -17.15
C LYS A 151 -6.49 10.94 -17.17
N ASN A 152 -5.53 10.15 -16.68
CA ASN A 152 -5.68 8.73 -16.43
C ASN A 152 -5.11 8.39 -15.05
N CYS A 153 -5.86 8.74 -14.00
CA CYS A 153 -5.33 8.85 -12.65
C CYS A 153 -5.96 7.85 -11.67
N GLN A 154 -5.19 7.40 -10.69
CA GLN A 154 -5.65 6.54 -9.59
C GLN A 154 -5.07 6.99 -8.25
N TYR A 155 -5.96 7.18 -7.28
CA TYR A 155 -5.64 7.68 -5.95
C TYR A 155 -6.22 6.78 -4.85
N LEU A 156 -5.51 6.65 -3.74
CA LEU A 156 -5.97 6.04 -2.49
C LEU A 156 -6.62 4.65 -2.67
N SER A 157 -6.05 3.80 -3.52
CA SER A 157 -6.69 2.53 -3.88
C SER A 157 -6.06 1.32 -3.20
N SER A 158 -6.85 0.30 -2.91
CA SER A 158 -6.40 -0.99 -2.38
C SER A 158 -6.92 -2.12 -3.26
N ILE A 159 -6.03 -2.82 -3.94
CA ILE A 159 -6.32 -3.92 -4.87
C ILE A 159 -5.65 -5.18 -4.32
N SER A 160 -6.44 -6.22 -4.05
CA SER A 160 -5.89 -7.41 -3.42
C SER A 160 -6.59 -8.72 -3.79
N ASN A 161 -5.82 -9.80 -3.71
CA ASN A 161 -6.28 -11.17 -3.99
C ASN A 161 -6.94 -11.33 -5.36
N CYS A 162 -6.56 -10.52 -6.34
CA CYS A 162 -7.05 -10.64 -7.70
C CYS A 162 -6.33 -11.78 -8.41
N GLU A 163 -7.10 -12.63 -9.09
CA GLU A 163 -6.58 -13.73 -9.90
C GLU A 163 -6.81 -13.42 -11.37
N CYS A 164 -5.77 -13.62 -12.17
CA CYS A 164 -5.92 -13.57 -13.61
C CYS A 164 -5.30 -14.76 -14.31
N ARG A 165 -6.17 -15.54 -14.92
CA ARG A 165 -5.82 -16.65 -15.79
C ARG A 165 -5.88 -16.15 -17.23
N ASP A 166 -4.81 -16.32 -18.00
CA ASP A 166 -4.70 -15.83 -19.39
C ASP A 166 -4.88 -14.32 -19.60
N SER A 167 -4.47 -13.50 -18.63
CA SER A 167 -4.33 -12.06 -18.81
C SER A 167 -2.89 -11.65 -18.76
N THR A 168 -2.66 -10.42 -19.21
CA THR A 168 -1.35 -9.85 -19.20
C THR A 168 -1.10 -8.94 -17.99
N ASP A 169 -2.11 -8.33 -17.35
CA ASP A 169 -1.87 -7.25 -16.37
C ASP A 169 -2.87 -7.32 -15.22
N THR A 170 -2.55 -6.93 -13.96
CA THR A 170 -3.55 -6.67 -12.88
C THR A 170 -4.33 -5.38 -13.14
N VAL A 171 -3.57 -4.37 -13.53
CA VAL A 171 -3.98 -2.99 -13.76
C VAL A 171 -3.32 -2.54 -15.06
N ARG A 172 -4.13 -2.05 -16.00
CA ARG A 172 -3.63 -1.48 -17.26
C ARG A 172 -4.09 -0.04 -17.41
N TYR A 173 -3.12 0.84 -17.65
CA TYR A 173 -3.29 2.21 -18.12
C TYR A 173 -2.65 2.36 -19.49
N CYS A 174 -3.43 2.80 -20.47
CA CYS A 174 -2.95 3.07 -21.82
C CYS A 174 -3.23 4.52 -22.19
N GLU A 175 -2.18 5.23 -22.64
CA GLU A 175 -2.21 6.65 -23.04
C GLU A 175 -2.63 7.61 -21.91
N GLY A 176 -2.64 8.91 -22.22
CA GLY A 176 -2.96 9.99 -21.27
C GLY A 176 -1.85 10.32 -20.27
N GLU A 177 -2.17 11.24 -19.36
CA GLU A 177 -1.36 11.57 -18.19
C GLU A 177 -1.63 10.54 -17.09
N VAL A 178 -0.71 9.59 -16.94
CA VAL A 178 -0.85 8.54 -15.94
C VAL A 178 -0.28 8.98 -14.60
N GLN A 179 -1.16 9.09 -13.61
CA GLN A 179 -0.79 9.38 -12.23
C GLN A 179 -1.33 8.31 -11.28
N MET A 180 -0.47 7.70 -10.48
CA MET A 180 -0.85 6.76 -9.43
C MET A 180 -0.29 7.23 -8.10
N THR A 181 -1.12 7.37 -7.08
CA THR A 181 -0.67 7.84 -5.76
C THR A 181 -1.40 7.16 -4.61
N ASN A 182 -0.66 6.72 -3.59
CA ASN A 182 -1.21 6.00 -2.42
C ASN A 182 -2.01 4.76 -2.83
N VAL A 183 -1.44 3.93 -3.70
CA VAL A 183 -2.09 2.71 -4.18
C VAL A 183 -1.37 1.47 -3.64
N ASN A 184 -2.14 0.56 -3.04
CA ASN A 184 -1.68 -0.71 -2.52
C ASN A 184 -2.17 -1.86 -3.41
N ILE A 185 -1.24 -2.67 -3.93
CA ILE A 185 -1.50 -3.81 -4.82
C ILE A 185 -0.85 -5.03 -4.20
N THR A 186 -1.66 -5.96 -3.67
CA THR A 186 -1.12 -7.06 -2.85
C THR A 186 -1.74 -8.42 -3.14
N HIS A 187 -0.95 -9.49 -2.98
CA HIS A 187 -1.43 -10.87 -3.08
C HIS A 187 -2.16 -11.20 -4.39
N ASN A 188 -1.88 -10.46 -5.47
CA ASN A 188 -2.48 -10.77 -6.76
C ASN A 188 -1.70 -11.91 -7.44
N SER A 189 -2.40 -12.76 -8.19
CA SER A 189 -1.82 -13.89 -8.90
C SER A 189 -2.13 -13.77 -10.39
N LEU A 190 -1.08 -13.84 -11.22
CA LEU A 190 -1.17 -13.69 -12.67
C LEU A 190 -0.43 -14.83 -13.38
N ASP A 191 -1.03 -15.39 -14.43
CA ASP A 191 -0.37 -16.43 -15.22
C ASP A 191 0.73 -15.85 -16.14
N SER A 192 0.59 -14.61 -16.62
CA SER A 192 1.53 -14.05 -17.59
C SER A 192 1.64 -12.52 -17.62
N PHE A 193 2.79 -12.04 -18.12
CA PHE A 193 3.17 -10.64 -18.39
C PHE A 193 3.30 -9.74 -17.15
N SER A 194 2.61 -8.60 -17.14
CA SER A 194 2.77 -7.48 -16.23
C SER A 194 1.94 -7.63 -14.94
N GLY A 195 2.42 -7.10 -13.82
CA GLY A 195 1.58 -6.88 -12.64
C GLY A 195 0.76 -5.63 -12.87
N PHE A 196 1.46 -4.61 -13.33
CA PHE A 196 0.96 -3.30 -13.65
C PHE A 196 1.60 -2.83 -14.95
N SER A 197 0.77 -2.26 -15.83
CA SER A 197 1.18 -1.78 -17.15
C SER A 197 0.80 -0.32 -17.37
N ILE A 198 1.80 0.49 -17.73
CA ILE A 198 1.63 1.80 -18.36
C ILE A 198 2.10 1.68 -19.81
N LEU A 199 1.16 1.75 -20.74
CA LEU A 199 1.41 1.54 -22.16
C LEU A 199 1.14 2.82 -22.93
N SER A 200 1.93 3.04 -23.98
CA SER A 200 1.75 4.15 -24.92
C SER A 200 1.66 5.53 -24.24
N ALA A 201 2.36 5.73 -23.13
CA ALA A 201 2.33 7.02 -22.46
C ALA A 201 3.10 8.04 -23.30
N GLU A 202 2.36 9.04 -23.79
CA GLU A 202 2.87 10.16 -24.58
C GLU A 202 3.15 11.39 -23.71
N GLN A 203 3.24 11.21 -22.39
CA GLN A 203 3.40 12.26 -21.40
C GLN A 203 4.19 11.74 -20.20
N ASN A 204 4.64 12.67 -19.35
CA ASN A 204 5.28 12.33 -18.10
C ASN A 204 4.32 11.53 -17.21
N CYS A 205 4.81 10.44 -16.63
CA CYS A 205 4.04 9.58 -15.74
C CYS A 205 4.55 9.71 -14.31
N PHE A 206 3.64 9.68 -13.35
CA PHE A 206 3.97 9.85 -11.93
C PHE A 206 3.37 8.73 -11.08
N VAL A 207 4.22 7.94 -10.44
CA VAL A 207 3.82 6.89 -9.50
C VAL A 207 4.44 7.20 -8.15
N SER A 208 3.64 7.36 -7.11
CA SER A 208 4.18 7.69 -5.78
C SER A 208 3.44 7.09 -4.60
N TYR A 209 4.18 6.82 -3.53
CA TYR A 209 3.60 6.28 -2.28
C TYR A 209 2.80 4.99 -2.50
N CYS A 210 3.22 4.18 -3.48
CA CYS A 210 2.54 2.94 -3.82
C CYS A 210 3.23 1.75 -3.15
N ASN A 211 2.47 0.72 -2.83
CA ASN A 211 2.98 -0.53 -2.28
C ASN A 211 2.56 -1.71 -3.15
N PHE A 212 3.53 -2.54 -3.53
CA PHE A 212 3.36 -3.74 -4.32
C PHE A 212 3.92 -4.90 -3.49
N ASN A 213 3.05 -5.66 -2.83
CA ASN A 213 3.48 -6.65 -1.84
C ASN A 213 2.92 -8.05 -2.10
N GLU A 214 3.80 -9.05 -2.06
CA GLU A 214 3.42 -10.48 -2.13
C GLU A 214 2.60 -10.85 -3.38
N ASN A 215 2.79 -10.12 -4.48
CA ASN A 215 2.17 -10.49 -5.75
C ASN A 215 2.96 -11.63 -6.41
N TYR A 216 2.24 -12.47 -7.14
CA TYR A 216 2.77 -13.66 -7.79
C TYR A 216 2.53 -13.63 -9.29
N GLN A 217 3.57 -14.00 -10.05
CA GLN A 217 3.50 -14.14 -11.51
C GLN A 217 4.10 -15.45 -11.97
N GLU A 218 3.42 -16.16 -12.86
CA GLU A 218 4.01 -17.37 -13.45
C GLU A 218 5.07 -17.02 -14.51
N THR A 219 4.84 -16.01 -15.35
CA THR A 219 5.79 -15.50 -16.35
C THR A 219 5.70 -13.98 -16.52
N GLY A 220 6.76 -13.32 -17.03
CA GLY A 220 6.74 -11.90 -17.39
C GLY A 220 7.52 -10.97 -16.45
N PHE A 221 6.92 -9.82 -16.13
CA PHE A 221 7.49 -8.72 -15.33
C PHE A 221 6.47 -8.12 -14.37
N PHE A 222 6.86 -7.56 -13.22
CA PHE A 222 5.86 -6.93 -12.32
C PHE A 222 5.36 -5.59 -12.84
N PHE A 223 6.21 -4.90 -13.57
CA PHE A 223 5.95 -3.54 -13.98
C PHE A 223 6.36 -3.34 -15.43
N GLU A 224 5.41 -2.97 -16.29
CA GLU A 224 5.68 -2.55 -17.66
C GLU A 224 5.51 -1.05 -17.81
N ILE A 225 6.52 -0.43 -18.41
CA ILE A 225 6.38 0.87 -19.03
C ILE A 225 6.75 0.74 -20.50
N SER A 226 5.88 1.21 -21.39
CA SER A 226 6.25 1.36 -22.80
C SER A 226 5.65 2.62 -23.41
N SER A 227 6.41 3.26 -24.31
CA SER A 227 5.92 4.32 -25.20
C SER A 227 5.76 3.77 -26.63
N LYS A 228 4.79 4.30 -27.38
CA LYS A 228 4.64 4.03 -28.83
C LYS A 228 5.61 4.84 -29.68
N ILE A 229 6.04 6.00 -29.16
CA ILE A 229 6.78 6.99 -29.92
C ILE A 229 8.14 7.19 -29.27
N ASP A 230 9.14 7.37 -30.12
CA ASP A 230 10.51 7.74 -29.82
C ASP A 230 10.64 9.19 -29.28
N VAL A 231 9.80 9.57 -28.31
CA VAL A 231 9.75 10.91 -27.72
C VAL A 231 10.18 10.86 -26.25
N LEU A 232 10.95 11.88 -25.85
CA LEU A 232 11.51 12.05 -24.51
C LEU A 232 10.41 12.29 -23.46
N PHE A 233 9.98 11.24 -22.78
CA PHE A 233 9.11 11.33 -21.60
C PHE A 233 9.83 10.86 -20.35
N THR A 234 9.47 11.48 -19.23
CA THR A 234 9.98 11.13 -17.90
C THR A 234 8.96 10.30 -17.14
N TYR A 235 9.41 9.14 -16.67
CA TYR A 235 8.65 8.28 -15.76
C TYR A 235 9.21 8.46 -14.36
N ASN A 236 8.40 8.98 -13.45
CA ASN A 236 8.82 9.30 -12.10
C ASN A 236 8.19 8.36 -11.08
N ILE A 237 9.01 7.54 -10.42
CA ILE A 237 8.62 6.59 -9.39
C ILE A 237 9.21 7.07 -8.06
N ARG A 238 8.37 7.40 -7.08
CA ARG A 238 8.85 7.98 -5.80
C ARG A 238 8.19 7.34 -4.58
N ASN A 239 8.97 7.08 -3.53
CA ASN A 239 8.43 6.60 -2.25
C ASN A 239 7.61 5.30 -2.41
N CYS A 240 8.01 4.43 -3.34
CA CYS A 240 7.28 3.18 -3.62
C CYS A 240 7.96 1.99 -2.95
N ASN A 241 7.16 1.03 -2.50
CA ASN A 241 7.64 -0.20 -1.90
C ASN A 241 7.27 -1.40 -2.78
N PHE A 242 8.25 -2.22 -3.10
CA PHE A 242 8.13 -3.47 -3.84
C PHE A 242 8.66 -4.58 -2.95
N LEU A 243 7.77 -5.35 -2.35
CA LEU A 243 8.08 -6.26 -1.26
C LEU A 243 7.64 -7.68 -1.59
N LYS A 244 8.55 -8.66 -1.48
CA LYS A 244 8.23 -10.09 -1.53
C LYS A 244 7.42 -10.55 -2.75
N ASN A 245 7.55 -9.85 -3.88
CA ASN A 245 6.92 -10.29 -5.11
C ASN A 245 7.70 -11.52 -5.61
N ARG A 246 6.98 -12.55 -6.05
CA ARG A 246 7.56 -13.86 -6.39
C ARG A 246 7.08 -14.41 -7.72
N ARG A 247 7.84 -15.33 -8.30
CA ARG A 247 7.49 -15.97 -9.58
C ARG A 247 7.53 -17.48 -9.52
N LYS A 248 6.87 -18.15 -10.48
CA LYS A 248 6.85 -19.62 -10.57
C LYS A 248 8.01 -20.23 -11.35
N SER A 249 8.53 -19.54 -12.37
CA SER A 249 9.29 -20.21 -13.44
C SER A 249 10.73 -19.73 -13.59
N SER A 250 11.64 -20.69 -13.81
CA SER A 250 13.07 -20.55 -14.17
C SER A 250 13.30 -20.10 -15.63
N SER A 251 12.38 -19.34 -16.22
CA SER A 251 12.48 -18.90 -17.61
C SER A 251 13.52 -17.78 -17.76
N ASN A 252 14.15 -17.69 -18.93
CA ASN A 252 15.25 -16.76 -19.20
C ASN A 252 14.80 -15.29 -19.43
N ASN A 253 13.49 -15.02 -19.44
CA ASN A 253 12.91 -13.70 -19.71
C ASN A 253 12.22 -13.15 -18.46
N THR A 254 12.98 -12.98 -17.38
CA THR A 254 12.42 -12.55 -16.09
C THR A 254 13.05 -11.28 -15.60
N GLU A 255 12.27 -10.23 -15.77
CA GLU A 255 12.64 -8.86 -15.45
C GLU A 255 11.66 -8.43 -14.37
N PHE A 256 12.13 -7.84 -13.27
CA PHE A 256 11.20 -7.27 -12.29
C PHE A 256 10.38 -6.14 -12.92
N MET A 257 11.07 -5.32 -13.70
CA MET A 257 10.51 -4.18 -14.40
C MET A 257 11.05 -4.19 -15.82
N LYS A 258 10.15 -4.02 -16.78
CA LYS A 258 10.47 -3.83 -18.19
C LYS A 258 10.11 -2.42 -18.59
N VAL A 259 11.12 -1.67 -19.03
CA VAL A 259 10.89 -0.30 -19.50
C VAL A 259 11.41 -0.09 -20.91
N LYS A 260 10.51 0.38 -21.77
CA LYS A 260 10.79 0.92 -23.11
C LYS A 260 10.46 2.40 -23.10
N SER A 261 11.36 3.19 -22.53
CA SER A 261 11.18 4.63 -22.33
C SER A 261 12.51 5.37 -22.42
N TYR A 262 12.48 6.69 -22.64
CA TYR A 262 13.68 7.50 -22.68
C TYR A 262 14.27 7.75 -21.30
N GLN A 263 13.46 8.21 -20.34
CA GLN A 263 13.95 8.63 -19.03
C GLN A 263 13.12 8.05 -17.90
N ILE A 264 13.79 7.36 -16.98
CA ILE A 264 13.19 6.92 -15.71
C ILE A 264 13.91 7.59 -14.56
N ILE A 265 13.13 8.09 -13.61
CA ILE A 265 13.60 8.62 -12.35
C ILE A 265 12.95 7.82 -11.22
N ILE A 266 13.74 7.05 -10.48
CA ILE A 266 13.31 6.29 -9.31
C ILE A 266 13.93 6.95 -8.06
N ARG A 267 13.10 7.33 -7.09
CA ARG A 267 13.54 7.97 -5.84
C ARG A 267 12.91 7.37 -4.60
N ASN A 268 13.64 7.33 -3.48
CA ASN A 268 13.10 6.95 -2.17
C ASN A 268 12.32 5.62 -2.18
N SER A 269 12.67 4.68 -3.05
CA SER A 269 11.89 3.46 -3.28
C SER A 269 12.62 2.24 -2.76
N SER A 270 11.88 1.23 -2.33
CA SER A 270 12.43 -0.01 -1.76
C SER A 270 12.05 -1.22 -2.60
N PHE A 271 13.04 -2.04 -2.94
CA PHE A 271 12.90 -3.29 -3.66
C PHE A 271 13.50 -4.41 -2.80
N ASN A 272 12.67 -5.06 -1.98
CA ASN A 272 13.13 -6.00 -0.95
C ASN A 272 12.44 -7.37 -1.05
N GLY A 273 13.24 -8.45 -1.00
CA GLY A 273 12.77 -9.83 -0.94
C GLY A 273 12.09 -10.31 -2.22
N ASN A 274 12.36 -9.66 -3.35
CA ASN A 274 11.72 -10.00 -4.63
C ASN A 274 12.55 -11.06 -5.35
N GLU A 275 11.91 -12.13 -5.84
CA GLU A 275 12.58 -13.25 -6.50
C GLU A 275 12.81 -12.99 -8.01
N TYR A 276 13.63 -11.99 -8.35
CA TYR A 276 13.94 -11.64 -9.75
C TYR A 276 15.41 -11.38 -10.00
N ASP A 277 15.77 -11.57 -11.26
CA ASP A 277 17.15 -11.57 -11.69
C ASP A 277 17.59 -10.22 -12.25
N LYS A 278 16.67 -9.37 -12.76
CA LYS A 278 17.02 -8.17 -13.55
C LYS A 278 16.01 -7.03 -13.52
N LEU A 279 16.49 -5.79 -13.52
CA LEU A 279 15.76 -4.62 -13.99
C LEU A 279 16.15 -4.38 -15.47
N THR A 280 15.30 -4.77 -16.42
CA THR A 280 15.63 -4.55 -17.84
C THR A 280 14.99 -3.27 -18.35
N SER A 281 15.84 -2.39 -18.82
CA SER A 281 15.45 -1.11 -19.36
C SER A 281 16.11 -0.93 -20.71
N ASN A 282 15.37 -0.79 -21.80
CA ASN A 282 15.92 -0.14 -22.98
C ASN A 282 15.70 1.35 -22.79
N VAL A 283 16.48 1.94 -21.88
CA VAL A 283 16.39 3.35 -21.52
C VAL A 283 17.60 4.12 -21.96
N LYS A 284 17.33 5.36 -22.37
CA LYS A 284 18.37 6.33 -22.70
C LYS A 284 19.06 6.78 -21.42
N ASN A 285 18.26 7.17 -20.41
CA ASN A 285 18.73 7.64 -19.12
C ASN A 285 17.96 7.00 -17.96
N LEU A 286 18.70 6.44 -16.99
CA LEU A 286 18.16 5.90 -15.75
C LEU A 286 18.75 6.66 -14.56
N TYR A 287 17.89 7.26 -13.74
CA TYR A 287 18.26 7.98 -12.53
C TYR A 287 17.68 7.25 -11.32
N ILE A 288 18.55 6.71 -10.46
CA ILE A 288 18.16 6.07 -9.20
C ILE A 288 18.75 6.87 -8.05
N LYS A 289 17.89 7.32 -7.13
CA LYS A 289 18.29 8.14 -5.98
C LYS A 289 17.65 7.65 -4.69
N ASP A 290 18.40 7.60 -3.59
CA ASP A 290 17.85 7.32 -2.26
C ASP A 290 17.01 6.01 -2.20
N CYS A 291 17.36 4.98 -2.97
CA CYS A 291 16.61 3.73 -3.07
C CYS A 291 17.30 2.58 -2.33
N PHE A 292 16.51 1.68 -1.75
CA PHE A 292 16.96 0.38 -1.27
C PHE A 292 16.71 -0.66 -2.36
N ILE A 293 17.76 -1.32 -2.87
CA ILE A 293 17.64 -2.30 -3.95
C ILE A 293 18.44 -3.54 -3.59
N GLN A 294 17.78 -4.69 -3.53
CA GLN A 294 18.44 -5.99 -3.36
C GLN A 294 19.42 -6.24 -4.52
N ALA A 295 20.65 -6.66 -4.21
CA ALA A 295 21.76 -6.78 -5.17
C ALA A 295 21.43 -7.60 -6.42
N SER A 296 20.69 -8.70 -6.24
CA SER A 296 20.27 -9.59 -7.33
C SER A 296 19.51 -8.87 -8.44
N LEU A 297 18.78 -7.78 -8.13
CA LEU A 297 17.98 -7.03 -9.09
C LEU A 297 18.81 -6.11 -10.01
N LEU A 298 20.05 -5.80 -9.63
CA LEU A 298 20.94 -4.93 -10.42
C LEU A 298 21.63 -5.67 -11.57
N ASN A 299 21.65 -6.99 -11.53
CA ASN A 299 22.22 -7.77 -12.62
C ASN A 299 21.39 -7.56 -13.89
N GLY A 300 21.99 -7.08 -14.98
CA GLY A 300 21.31 -6.97 -16.29
C GLY A 300 20.63 -5.65 -16.62
N ILE A 301 20.96 -4.55 -15.93
CA ILE A 301 20.61 -3.20 -16.39
C ILE A 301 21.43 -2.90 -17.66
N ASN A 302 20.78 -2.94 -18.82
CA ASN A 302 21.33 -2.39 -20.06
C ASN A 302 20.88 -0.92 -20.19
N TYR A 303 21.72 -0.06 -20.74
CA TYR A 303 21.40 1.35 -20.97
C TYR A 303 22.24 1.87 -22.14
N SER A 304 21.72 2.85 -22.89
CA SER A 304 22.37 3.28 -24.14
C SER A 304 23.27 4.50 -24.00
N GLU A 305 23.06 5.37 -23.01
CA GLU A 305 23.79 6.64 -22.92
C GLU A 305 24.33 6.97 -21.53
N SER A 306 23.51 7.01 -20.48
CA SER A 306 24.02 7.34 -19.14
C SER A 306 23.22 6.71 -18.00
N ILE A 307 23.95 6.30 -16.95
CA ILE A 307 23.37 6.06 -15.63
C ILE A 307 24.02 7.04 -14.65
N GLU A 308 23.16 7.80 -13.98
CA GLU A 308 23.58 8.61 -12.84
C GLU A 308 23.01 8.00 -11.56
N PHE A 309 23.89 7.36 -10.80
CA PHE A 309 23.61 6.92 -9.43
C PHE A 309 23.95 8.06 -8.47
N PHE A 310 22.94 8.61 -7.79
CA PHE A 310 23.17 9.55 -6.70
C PHE A 310 22.61 8.92 -5.42
N THR A 311 23.50 8.36 -4.58
CA THR A 311 23.41 8.12 -3.11
C THR A 311 22.05 7.70 -2.49
N ALA A 312 21.86 6.74 -1.59
CA ALA A 312 22.65 5.70 -0.95
C ALA A 312 21.96 4.36 -1.27
N MET A 313 22.55 3.54 -2.15
CA MET A 313 22.06 2.18 -2.35
C MET A 313 22.59 1.31 -1.21
N TYR A 314 21.69 0.80 -0.38
CA TYR A 314 22.02 -0.33 0.47
C TYR A 314 21.92 -1.58 -0.40
N VAL A 315 23.07 -2.07 -0.86
CA VAL A 315 23.19 -3.31 -1.61
C VAL A 315 23.59 -4.39 -0.63
N GLU A 316 22.72 -5.39 -0.41
CA GLU A 316 23.06 -6.55 0.40
C GLU A 316 24.26 -7.28 -0.21
N LYS A 317 25.25 -7.55 0.64
CA LYS A 317 26.65 -7.76 0.27
C LYS A 317 26.89 -9.13 -0.38
N GLU A 318 26.54 -9.29 -1.66
CA GLU A 318 27.11 -10.32 -2.55
C GLU A 318 26.74 -10.05 -4.02
N ALA A 319 27.74 -10.14 -4.91
CA ALA A 319 27.66 -10.06 -6.38
C ALA A 319 27.28 -8.71 -7.03
N ILE A 320 28.26 -7.81 -7.16
CA ILE A 320 28.31 -6.87 -8.29
C ILE A 320 29.60 -7.18 -9.05
N THR A 321 29.51 -7.76 -10.26
CA THR A 321 30.70 -8.21 -10.99
C THR A 321 30.98 -7.49 -12.31
N ASN A 322 30.08 -6.68 -12.88
CA ASN A 322 30.36 -6.02 -14.16
C ASN A 322 29.66 -4.66 -14.31
N PHE A 323 30.45 -3.57 -14.25
CA PHE A 323 30.08 -2.23 -14.72
C PHE A 323 31.18 -1.75 -15.68
N THR A 324 30.80 -1.21 -16.85
CA THR A 324 31.77 -0.74 -17.85
C THR A 324 31.67 0.77 -18.10
N ARG A 325 32.78 1.44 -17.70
CA ARG A 325 33.34 2.74 -18.12
C ARG A 325 32.44 3.99 -18.07
N GLY A 326 32.74 4.86 -17.11
CA GLY A 326 32.21 6.23 -16.96
C GLY A 326 31.50 6.48 -15.62
N GLU A 327 31.29 5.43 -14.84
CA GLU A 327 30.39 5.42 -13.69
C GLU A 327 31.08 5.78 -12.37
N TYR A 328 30.54 6.77 -11.65
CA TYR A 328 30.90 7.04 -10.26
C TYR A 328 29.92 6.31 -9.35
N MET A 329 30.22 5.07 -8.98
CA MET A 329 29.52 4.39 -7.89
C MET A 329 30.31 4.59 -6.58
N GLN A 330 29.85 5.49 -5.70
CA GLN A 330 30.29 5.45 -4.30
C GLN A 330 29.50 4.35 -3.58
N VAL A 331 30.06 3.15 -3.54
CA VAL A 331 29.57 2.08 -2.66
C VAL A 331 29.99 2.43 -1.23
N TYR A 332 29.07 2.96 -0.44
CA TYR A 332 29.29 3.07 1.00
C TYR A 332 29.26 1.66 1.58
N LYS A 333 30.43 1.13 1.95
CA LYS A 333 30.50 0.02 2.93
C LYS A 333 29.78 0.48 4.18
N GLU A 334 28.88 -0.36 4.69
CA GLU A 334 28.04 -0.07 5.84
C GLU A 334 28.80 0.61 7.00
N PRO A 335 28.17 1.57 7.71
CA PRO A 335 28.55 1.94 9.06
C PRO A 335 27.95 0.93 10.07
N TYR A 336 28.01 -0.38 9.78
CA TYR A 336 27.44 -1.41 10.67
C TYR A 336 28.13 -1.41 12.04
N THR A 337 29.37 -0.94 12.10
CA THR A 337 30.12 -0.73 13.34
C THR A 337 29.51 0.40 14.18
N GLU A 338 29.06 1.49 13.56
CA GLU A 338 28.51 2.65 14.27
C GLU A 338 27.07 2.41 14.75
N MET A 339 26.23 1.74 13.95
CA MET A 339 24.87 1.37 14.41
C MET A 339 24.90 0.32 15.53
N LYS A 340 25.83 -0.65 15.49
CA LYS A 340 26.06 -1.56 16.63
C LYS A 340 26.56 -0.79 17.86
N LEU A 341 27.42 0.20 17.68
CA LEU A 341 27.91 1.03 18.78
C LEU A 341 26.78 1.84 19.41
N ILE A 342 25.91 2.47 18.62
CA ILE A 342 24.74 3.20 19.12
C ILE A 342 23.77 2.26 19.84
N GLY A 343 23.52 1.06 19.31
CA GLY A 343 22.71 0.04 19.97
C GLY A 343 23.29 -0.43 21.30
N ILE A 344 24.60 -0.70 21.35
CA ILE A 344 25.31 -1.11 22.57
C ILE A 344 25.31 0.02 23.60
N VAL A 345 25.57 1.26 23.19
CA VAL A 345 25.52 2.44 24.08
C VAL A 345 24.10 2.64 24.63
N GLY A 346 23.07 2.49 23.79
CA GLY A 346 21.67 2.55 24.23
C GLY A 346 21.32 1.48 25.28
N ILE A 347 21.80 0.25 25.10
CA ILE A 347 21.62 -0.84 26.07
C ILE A 347 22.35 -0.52 27.39
N ILE A 348 23.60 -0.05 27.34
CA ILE A 348 24.38 0.31 28.53
C ILE A 348 23.70 1.43 29.33
N VAL A 349 23.24 2.48 28.65
CA VAL A 349 22.52 3.59 29.30
C VAL A 349 21.22 3.09 29.95
N THR A 350 20.48 2.21 29.27
CA THR A 350 19.25 1.64 29.82
C THR A 350 19.52 0.83 31.08
N ILE A 351 20.56 -0.01 31.08
CA ILE A 351 20.97 -0.80 32.26
C ILE A 351 21.38 0.12 33.40
N ALA A 352 22.15 1.18 33.13
CA ALA A 352 22.57 2.14 34.14
C ALA A 352 21.38 2.85 34.80
N ILE A 353 20.38 3.26 34.02
CA ILE A 353 19.14 3.87 34.53
C ILE A 353 18.39 2.90 35.44
N VAL A 354 18.23 1.63 35.02
CA VAL A 354 17.55 0.60 35.83
C VAL A 354 18.26 0.38 37.16
N ILE A 355 19.60 0.33 37.17
CA ILE A 355 20.39 0.18 38.40
C ILE A 355 20.18 1.39 39.31
N ILE A 356 20.27 2.61 38.79
CA ILE A 356 20.08 3.84 39.57
C ILE A 356 18.67 3.86 40.20
N VAL A 357 17.63 3.58 39.43
CA VAL A 357 16.25 3.55 39.93
C VAL A 357 16.08 2.48 41.00
N THR A 358 16.67 1.30 40.81
CA THR A 358 16.59 0.20 41.79
C THR A 358 17.28 0.59 43.11
N VAL A 359 18.45 1.22 43.04
CA VAL A 359 19.17 1.71 44.23
C VAL A 359 18.37 2.80 44.95
N LEU A 360 17.78 3.74 44.20
CA LEU A 360 16.94 4.79 44.79
C LEU A 360 15.70 4.22 45.48
N ILE A 361 15.05 3.21 44.90
CA ILE A 361 13.93 2.50 45.53
C ILE A 361 14.41 1.81 46.81
N PHE A 362 15.57 1.16 46.80
CA PHE A 362 16.10 0.47 47.97
C PHE A 362 16.45 1.44 49.11
N ILE A 363 17.07 2.57 48.80
CA ILE A 363 17.33 3.65 49.77
C ILE A 363 16.00 4.16 50.34
N TYR A 364 15.03 4.47 49.48
CA TYR A 364 13.72 4.94 49.92
C TYR A 364 13.00 3.94 50.84
N ILE A 365 13.10 2.64 50.57
CA ILE A 365 12.49 1.61 51.41
C ILE A 365 13.20 1.54 52.77
N ASN A 366 14.54 1.58 52.81
CA ASN A 366 15.29 1.52 54.08
C ASN A 366 15.08 2.78 54.93
N ASP A 367 15.12 3.96 54.32
CA ASP A 367 14.87 5.23 55.04
C ASP A 367 13.46 5.28 55.65
N ASN A 368 12.48 4.63 55.00
CA ASN A 368 11.12 4.51 55.52
C ASN A 368 10.91 3.35 56.51
N ALA A 369 11.79 2.34 56.50
CA ALA A 369 11.76 1.25 57.48
C ALA A 369 12.16 1.77 58.87
N ASP A 370 13.13 2.67 58.96
CA ASP A 370 13.53 3.31 60.21
C ASP A 370 12.43 4.25 60.74
N PHE A 371 11.66 4.89 59.85
CA PHE A 371 10.51 5.73 60.22
C PHE A 371 9.35 4.94 60.85
N GLN A 372 9.20 3.65 60.53
CA GLN A 372 8.16 2.80 61.13
C GLN A 372 8.53 2.31 62.52
N GLN A 373 9.82 2.13 62.84
CA GLN A 373 10.26 1.77 64.20
C GLN A 373 10.05 2.92 65.21
N ILE A 374 10.30 4.17 64.80
CA ILE A 374 10.12 5.35 65.68
C ILE A 374 8.64 5.57 66.05
N ARG A 375 7.70 5.14 65.20
CA ARG A 375 6.26 5.33 65.43
C ARG A 375 5.67 4.34 66.43
N VAL A 376 6.29 3.17 66.62
CA VAL A 376 5.85 2.16 67.58
C VAL A 376 6.24 2.56 69.01
N GLU A 377 7.42 3.16 69.19
CA GLU A 377 7.92 3.58 70.52
C GLU A 377 7.23 4.82 71.10
N GLN A 378 6.54 5.63 70.30
CA GLN A 378 5.81 6.81 70.79
C GLN A 378 4.33 6.56 71.15
N SER A 379 3.81 5.33 71.03
CA SER A 379 2.40 5.02 71.30
C SER A 379 2.11 4.46 72.70
N GLU A 380 3.13 4.25 73.54
CA GLU A 380 2.99 3.80 74.93
C GLU A 380 3.20 4.95 75.94
N SER A 381 2.31 5.93 75.93
CA SER A 381 1.98 6.65 77.18
C SER A 381 0.51 7.05 77.15
N SER A 382 -0.29 6.17 77.73
CA SER A 382 -1.71 6.37 77.99
C SER A 382 -1.90 7.21 79.26
N SER A 383 -2.94 8.05 79.26
CA SER A 383 -3.93 8.04 80.33
C SER A 383 -5.23 8.68 79.83
N PRO A 384 -6.38 7.99 79.94
CA PRO A 384 -7.65 8.45 79.42
C PRO A 384 -8.40 9.28 80.46
N THR A 385 -8.93 10.43 80.07
CA THR A 385 -10.00 11.10 80.82
C THR A 385 -11.31 10.79 80.13
N VAL A 386 -12.15 10.06 80.86
CA VAL A 386 -13.54 9.75 80.54
C VAL A 386 -14.37 11.00 80.77
N GLU A 387 -15.06 11.49 79.74
CA GLU A 387 -16.31 12.24 79.92
C GLU A 387 -17.38 11.72 78.96
N MET A 388 -18.40 11.10 79.56
CA MET A 388 -19.69 10.86 78.96
C MET A 388 -20.43 12.19 78.84
N TYR A 389 -21.19 12.41 77.75
CA TYR A 389 -22.64 12.69 77.77
C TYR A 389 -23.18 12.97 76.36
N PRO A 390 -24.51 12.99 76.13
CA PRO A 390 -25.11 12.33 74.99
C PRO A 390 -25.93 13.27 74.09
N GLY A 391 -26.41 12.74 72.98
CA GLY A 391 -27.76 13.06 72.52
C GLY A 391 -27.89 13.67 71.13
N LEU A 392 -29.07 13.36 70.58
CA LEU A 392 -29.70 13.85 69.35
C LEU A 392 -29.23 13.10 68.08
N SER A 393 -29.96 12.10 67.57
CA SER A 393 -31.29 12.17 66.91
C SER A 393 -31.24 13.14 65.72
N ARG A 394 -31.72 12.90 64.51
CA ARG A 394 -32.74 11.97 63.99
C ARG A 394 -32.84 12.32 62.48
N ILE A 395 -33.24 11.34 61.64
CA ILE A 395 -34.13 11.50 60.45
C ILE A 395 -33.55 12.32 59.26
N GLY A 396 -33.68 11.90 58.00
CA GLY A 396 -34.39 10.76 57.42
C GLY A 396 -34.43 10.81 55.89
N ARG A 397 -34.94 9.69 55.35
CA ARG A 397 -35.78 9.48 54.14
C ARG A 397 -35.45 10.28 52.86
N SER A 398 -35.09 9.59 51.77
CA SER A 398 -35.98 8.87 50.83
C SER A 398 -36.88 9.80 50.03
N GLN A 399 -36.72 9.81 48.70
CA GLN A 399 -37.75 9.30 47.78
C GLN A 399 -37.25 9.18 46.33
N ASN A 400 -37.55 8.02 45.76
CA ASN A 400 -37.72 7.77 44.32
C ASN A 400 -38.93 8.55 43.80
N VAL A 401 -38.93 8.98 42.53
CA VAL A 401 -40.11 8.92 41.65
C VAL A 401 -39.67 8.67 40.19
N GLU A 402 -40.42 7.76 39.58
CA GLU A 402 -40.44 7.20 38.22
C GLU A 402 -41.18 8.10 37.19
N ARG A 403 -40.92 7.80 35.89
CA ARG A 403 -41.77 8.01 34.67
C ARG A 403 -41.90 9.46 34.16
N ASP A 404 -41.74 9.74 32.86
CA ASP A 404 -42.32 9.09 31.67
C ASP A 404 -41.34 8.64 30.57
#